data_AF-A0A7X4ADN7-F1
#
_entry.id   AF-A0A7X4ADN7-F1
#
_cell.length_a   1.000
_cell.length_b   1.000
_cell.length_c   1.000
_cell.angle_alpha   90.00
_cell.angle_beta   90.00
_cell.angle_gamma   90.00
#
_symmetry.space_group_name_H-M   'P 1'
#
loop_
_entity.id
_entity.type
_entity.pdbx_description
1 polymer ?
#
loop_
_entity_poly.entity_id
_entity_poly.type
_entity_poly.pdbx_seq_one_letter_code
_entity_poly.pdbx_strand_id
1 'polypeptide(L)'
;MSDTGNLGGRVRRYVKAGRAVGGLAARVAGERYLGVAVDRERHAAELRAALGGLKGPLMKVAQLLSTVPDALPREYARELAQLQSDAPAMGWPFVRRRMATELGPDWQGRFGSFERKAAAAASLGQVHRATLEDGTPV
;
A
#
# COMPACT_ATOMS: atom_id res chain seq x y z
N MET A 1 15.85 18.99 -2.16
CA MET A 1 16.86 17.92 -2.20
C MET A 1 16.40 16.83 -3.13
N SER A 2 17.20 16.59 -4.15
CA SER A 2 16.99 15.71 -5.28
C SER A 2 16.93 14.24 -4.87
N ASP A 3 15.93 13.51 -5.36
CA ASP A 3 15.75 12.06 -5.21
C ASP A 3 16.72 11.31 -6.17
N THR A 4 18.02 11.38 -5.88
CA THR A 4 19.07 10.71 -6.68
C THR A 4 19.43 9.33 -6.11
N GLY A 5 18.43 8.61 -5.60
CA GLY A 5 18.54 7.21 -5.26
C GLY A 5 17.54 6.39 -6.08
N ASN A 6 17.97 5.23 -6.58
CA ASN A 6 17.10 4.06 -6.77
C ASN A 6 16.50 3.78 -8.17
N LEU A 7 17.17 4.14 -9.27
CA LEU A 7 16.84 3.63 -10.63
C LEU A 7 16.81 2.08 -10.65
N GLY A 8 17.84 1.43 -10.11
CA GLY A 8 17.93 -0.04 -10.04
C GLY A 8 16.83 -0.71 -9.20
N GLY A 9 16.49 -0.15 -8.04
CA GLY A 9 15.43 -0.71 -7.19
C GLY A 9 14.01 -0.49 -7.76
N ARG A 10 13.81 0.51 -8.62
CA ARG A 10 12.55 0.65 -9.39
C ARG A 10 12.46 -0.42 -10.47
N VAL A 11 13.50 -0.61 -11.27
CA VAL A 11 13.55 -1.64 -12.32
C VAL A 11 13.31 -3.04 -11.72
N ARG A 12 14.01 -3.38 -10.63
CA ARG A 12 13.82 -4.67 -9.93
C ARG A 12 12.38 -4.88 -9.45
N ARG A 13 11.71 -3.83 -8.97
CA ARG A 13 10.30 -3.90 -8.53
C ARG A 13 9.36 -4.15 -9.70
N TYR A 14 9.55 -3.47 -10.84
CA TYR A 14 8.74 -3.70 -12.04
C TYR A 14 8.92 -5.11 -12.61
N VAL A 15 10.16 -5.61 -12.67
CA VAL A 15 10.44 -6.99 -13.10
C VAL A 15 9.76 -8.00 -12.17
N LYS A 16 9.82 -7.79 -10.85
CA LYS A 16 9.13 -8.65 -9.86
C LYS A 16 7.61 -8.65 -10.10
N ALA A 17 7.03 -7.48 -10.36
CA ALA A 17 5.60 -7.33 -10.66
C ALA A 17 5.19 -8.06 -11.94
N GLY A 18 5.93 -7.86 -13.03
CA GLY A 18 5.66 -8.51 -14.32
C GLY A 18 5.71 -10.04 -14.22
N ARG A 19 6.68 -10.58 -13.48
CA ARG A 19 6.77 -12.03 -13.20
C ARG A 19 5.55 -12.54 -12.41
N ALA A 20 5.11 -11.79 -11.41
CA ALA A 20 3.97 -12.19 -10.59
C ALA A 20 2.65 -12.20 -11.39
N VAL A 21 2.41 -11.18 -12.21
CA VAL A 21 1.24 -11.12 -13.12
C VAL A 21 1.30 -12.21 -14.20
N GLY A 22 2.46 -12.39 -14.84
CA GLY A 22 2.64 -13.44 -15.84
C GLY A 22 2.44 -14.84 -15.29
N GLY A 23 2.91 -15.10 -14.06
CA GLY A 23 2.71 -16.37 -13.36
C GLY A 23 1.23 -16.66 -13.04
N LEU A 24 0.45 -15.64 -12.69
CA LEU A 24 -1.00 -15.77 -12.52
C LEU A 24 -1.69 -16.15 -13.84
N ALA A 25 -1.38 -15.42 -14.92
CA ALA A 25 -1.99 -15.66 -16.23
C ALA A 25 -1.68 -17.08 -16.76
N ALA A 26 -0.43 -17.52 -16.66
CA ALA A 26 -0.02 -18.86 -17.07
C ALA A 26 -0.76 -19.97 -16.30
N ARG A 27 -1.05 -19.75 -15.02
CA ARG A 27 -1.77 -20.73 -14.18
C ARG A 27 -3.26 -20.74 -14.40
N VAL A 28 -3.90 -19.58 -14.55
CA VAL A 28 -5.33 -19.53 -14.94
C VAL A 28 -5.53 -20.25 -16.28
N ALA A 29 -4.60 -20.05 -17.22
CA ALA A 29 -4.59 -20.80 -18.47
C ALA A 29 -4.32 -22.30 -18.25
N GLY A 30 -3.30 -22.67 -17.48
CA GLY A 30 -2.94 -24.06 -17.21
C GLY A 30 -3.99 -24.85 -16.41
N GLU A 31 -4.70 -24.22 -15.49
CA GLU A 31 -5.81 -24.86 -14.78
C GLU A 31 -7.00 -25.09 -15.72
N ARG A 32 -7.32 -24.11 -16.59
CA ARG A 32 -8.40 -24.24 -17.58
C ARG A 32 -8.08 -25.24 -18.69
N TYR A 33 -6.83 -25.32 -19.14
CA TYR A 33 -6.43 -26.15 -20.28
C TYR A 33 -5.79 -27.48 -19.91
N LEU A 34 -5.12 -27.58 -18.76
CA LEU A 34 -4.30 -28.73 -18.37
C LEU A 34 -4.74 -29.35 -17.03
N GLY A 35 -5.74 -28.79 -16.35
CA GLY A 35 -6.27 -29.35 -15.09
C GLY A 35 -5.27 -29.39 -13.93
N VAL A 36 -4.21 -28.56 -13.98
CA VAL A 36 -3.17 -28.52 -12.95
C VAL A 36 -3.71 -27.87 -11.69
N ALA A 37 -3.73 -28.60 -10.57
CA ALA A 37 -4.10 -28.06 -9.27
C ALA A 37 -3.07 -27.03 -8.80
N VAL A 38 -3.51 -25.80 -8.58
CA VAL A 38 -2.68 -24.69 -8.12
C VAL A 38 -3.06 -24.34 -6.69
N ASP A 39 -2.07 -24.19 -5.81
CA ASP A 39 -2.25 -23.63 -4.48
C ASP A 39 -2.48 -22.12 -4.58
N ARG A 40 -3.75 -21.74 -4.74
CA ARG A 40 -4.19 -20.35 -4.98
C ARG A 40 -3.89 -19.43 -3.80
N GLU A 41 -3.98 -19.94 -2.56
CA GLU A 41 -3.75 -19.14 -1.35
C GLU A 41 -2.28 -18.73 -1.24
N ARG A 42 -1.35 -19.69 -1.38
CA ARG A 42 0.08 -19.39 -1.34
C ARG A 42 0.48 -18.38 -2.41
N HIS A 43 -0.06 -18.54 -3.62
CA HIS A 43 0.26 -17.63 -4.71
C HIS A 43 -0.37 -16.25 -4.59
N ALA A 44 -1.57 -16.15 -4.02
CA ALA A 44 -2.16 -14.87 -3.70
C ALA A 44 -1.28 -14.07 -2.71
N ALA A 45 -0.75 -14.73 -1.68
CA ALA A 45 0.19 -14.11 -0.73
C ALA A 45 1.51 -13.68 -1.40
N GLU A 46 2.08 -14.51 -2.27
CA GLU A 46 3.29 -14.17 -3.05
C GLU A 46 3.05 -12.97 -3.99
N LEU A 47 1.88 -12.91 -4.63
CA LEU A 47 1.47 -11.79 -5.47
C LEU A 47 1.36 -10.51 -4.64
N ARG A 48 0.71 -10.57 -3.46
CA ARG A 48 0.66 -9.43 -2.54
C ARG A 48 2.06 -8.94 -2.16
N ALA A 49 2.95 -9.83 -1.75
CA ALA A 49 4.32 -9.47 -1.37
C ALA A 49 5.15 -8.92 -2.56
N ALA A 50 4.81 -9.28 -3.78
CA ALA A 50 5.41 -8.70 -4.99
C ALA A 50 4.89 -7.29 -5.28
N LEU A 51 3.60 -7.06 -5.06
CA LEU A 51 2.92 -5.81 -5.41
C LEU A 51 2.99 -4.74 -4.31
N GLY A 52 3.10 -5.09 -3.02
CA GLY A 52 3.11 -4.13 -1.91
C GLY A 52 4.28 -3.14 -1.89
N GLY A 53 5.31 -3.36 -2.70
CA GLY A 53 6.40 -2.40 -2.92
C GLY A 53 6.20 -1.44 -4.09
N LEU A 54 5.14 -1.62 -4.89
CA LEU A 54 4.83 -0.81 -6.05
C LEU A 54 4.04 0.42 -5.64
N LYS A 55 4.44 1.57 -6.16
CA LYS A 55 3.73 2.85 -6.00
C LYS A 55 3.32 3.35 -7.38
N GLY A 56 2.26 4.16 -7.46
CA GLY A 56 1.85 4.79 -8.71
C GLY A 56 0.87 3.96 -9.55
N PRO A 57 0.87 4.09 -10.90
CA PRO A 57 -0.18 3.57 -11.78
C PRO A 57 -0.47 2.07 -11.64
N LEU A 58 0.55 1.24 -11.41
CA LEU A 58 0.36 -0.21 -11.23
C LEU A 58 -0.42 -0.56 -9.96
N MET A 59 -0.25 0.20 -8.88
CA MET A 59 -1.02 -0.01 -7.65
C MET A 59 -2.50 0.35 -7.89
N LYS A 60 -2.77 1.40 -8.67
CA LYS A 60 -4.13 1.76 -9.07
C LYS A 60 -4.79 0.68 -9.94
N VAL A 61 -4.03 0.06 -10.85
CA VAL A 61 -4.52 -1.07 -11.66
C VAL A 61 -4.87 -2.26 -10.75
N ALA A 62 -4.01 -2.60 -9.79
CA ALA A 62 -4.31 -3.66 -8.82
C ALA A 62 -5.54 -3.35 -7.97
N GLN A 63 -5.70 -2.09 -7.52
CA GLN A 63 -6.89 -1.61 -6.80
C GLN A 63 -8.16 -1.76 -7.65
N LEU A 64 -8.13 -1.25 -8.90
CA LEU A 64 -9.26 -1.34 -9.84
C LEU A 64 -9.64 -2.80 -10.14
N LEU A 65 -8.66 -3.66 -10.42
CA LEU A 65 -8.92 -5.07 -10.71
C LEU A 65 -9.54 -5.81 -9.51
N SER A 66 -9.13 -5.49 -8.28
CA SER A 66 -9.72 -6.09 -7.08
C SER A 66 -11.16 -5.62 -6.79
N THR A 67 -11.62 -4.55 -7.42
CA THR A 67 -13.01 -4.07 -7.29
C THR A 67 -13.97 -4.67 -8.32
N VAL A 68 -13.47 -5.35 -9.35
CA VAL A 68 -14.32 -5.99 -10.37
C VAL A 68 -14.70 -7.40 -9.89
N PRO A 69 -15.98 -7.69 -9.64
CA PRO A 69 -16.44 -9.03 -9.26
C PRO A 69 -16.03 -10.05 -10.32
N ASP A 70 -15.58 -11.23 -9.89
CA ASP A 70 -15.20 -12.38 -10.73
C ASP A 70 -14.04 -12.13 -11.72
N ALA A 71 -13.41 -10.96 -11.71
CA ALA A 71 -12.19 -10.70 -12.50
C ALA A 71 -10.98 -11.49 -11.99
N LEU A 72 -10.98 -11.83 -10.70
CA LEU A 72 -9.93 -12.58 -10.03
C LEU A 72 -10.54 -13.67 -9.14
N PRO A 73 -9.85 -14.81 -8.97
CA PRO A 73 -10.25 -15.77 -7.96
C PRO A 73 -10.26 -15.14 -6.56
N ARG A 74 -11.14 -15.64 -5.69
CA ARG A 74 -11.46 -15.01 -4.39
C ARG A 74 -10.23 -14.82 -3.50
N GLU A 75 -9.27 -15.73 -3.57
CA GLU A 75 -8.03 -15.71 -2.79
C GLU A 75 -7.17 -14.49 -3.18
N TYR A 76 -7.06 -14.23 -4.49
CA TYR A 76 -6.31 -13.09 -5.01
C TYR A 76 -7.03 -11.77 -4.73
N ALA A 77 -8.35 -11.71 -4.88
CA ALA A 77 -9.13 -10.52 -4.56
C ALA A 77 -8.95 -10.10 -3.10
N ARG A 78 -8.94 -11.06 -2.17
CA ARG A 78 -8.73 -10.82 -0.73
C ARG A 78 -7.34 -10.25 -0.43
N GLU A 79 -6.29 -10.82 -1.00
CA GLU A 79 -4.92 -10.36 -0.77
C GLU A 79 -4.63 -9.00 -1.46
N LEU A 80 -5.23 -8.73 -2.62
CA LEU A 80 -5.14 -7.42 -3.27
C LEU A 80 -5.94 -6.34 -2.54
N ALA A 81 -7.06 -6.70 -1.91
CA ALA A 81 -7.80 -5.79 -1.04
C ALA A 81 -6.93 -5.29 0.13
N GLN A 82 -6.13 -6.18 0.73
CA GLN A 82 -5.18 -5.82 1.79
C GLN A 82 -4.06 -4.87 1.30
N LEU A 83 -3.65 -4.97 0.03
CA LEU A 83 -2.71 -3.99 -0.53
C LEU A 83 -3.29 -2.59 -0.64
N GLN A 84 -4.61 -2.44 -0.75
CA GLN A 84 -5.21 -1.11 -0.76
C GLN A 84 -5.05 -0.40 0.58
N SER A 85 -5.01 -1.16 1.68
CA SER A 85 -4.82 -0.65 3.04
C SER A 85 -3.36 -0.48 3.46
N ASP A 86 -2.43 -1.24 2.86
CA ASP A 86 -1.01 -1.31 3.28
C ASP A 86 -0.11 -0.23 2.65
N ALA A 87 -0.60 1.00 2.45
CA ALA A 87 0.25 2.09 1.99
C ALA A 87 1.25 2.49 3.11
N PRO A 88 2.57 2.55 2.83
CA PRO A 88 3.55 2.92 3.84
C PRO A 88 3.33 4.37 4.29
N ALA A 89 3.41 4.61 5.60
CA ALA A 89 3.22 5.93 6.18
C ALA A 89 4.19 6.97 5.57
N MET A 90 3.67 8.18 5.36
CA MET A 90 4.44 9.33 4.95
C MET A 90 5.41 9.72 6.06
N GLY A 91 6.62 10.11 5.68
CA GLY A 91 7.65 10.53 6.61
C GLY A 91 7.26 11.79 7.39
N TRP A 92 7.79 11.91 8.61
CA TRP A 92 7.54 13.03 9.52
C TRP A 92 7.66 14.44 8.88
N PRO A 93 8.63 14.74 7.99
CA PRO A 93 8.69 16.05 7.33
C PRO A 93 7.44 16.40 6.52
N PHE A 94 6.81 15.40 5.89
CA PHE A 94 5.57 15.61 5.14
C PHE A 94 4.41 15.93 6.08
N VAL A 95 4.27 15.15 7.16
CA VAL A 95 3.25 15.36 8.20
C VAL A 95 3.38 16.77 8.78
N ARG A 96 4.58 17.15 9.22
CA ARG A 96 4.84 18.47 9.79
C ARG A 96 4.47 19.60 8.84
N ARG A 97 4.85 19.48 7.56
CA ARG A 97 4.49 20.47 6.53
C ARG A 97 2.98 20.55 6.34
N ARG A 98 2.31 19.41 6.22
CA ARG A 98 0.86 19.38 5.98
C ARG A 98 0.09 19.96 7.17
N MET A 99 0.46 19.60 8.39
CA MET A 99 -0.10 20.17 9.61
C MET A 99 0.13 21.69 9.69
N ALA A 100 1.35 22.16 9.36
CA ALA A 100 1.65 23.58 9.36
C ALA A 100 0.81 24.38 8.36
N THR A 101 0.50 23.79 7.20
CA THR A 101 -0.34 24.42 6.18
C THR A 101 -1.82 24.41 6.57
N GLU A 102 -2.33 23.39 7.30
CA GLU A 102 -3.75 23.37 7.73
C GLU A 102 -3.99 24.16 9.03
N LEU A 103 -3.07 24.10 9.98
CA LEU A 103 -3.27 24.58 11.37
C LEU A 103 -2.34 25.74 11.76
N GLY A 104 -1.49 26.20 10.84
CA GLY A 104 -0.51 27.26 11.06
C GLY A 104 0.88 26.77 11.51
N PRO A 105 1.91 27.64 11.45
CA PRO A 105 3.30 27.26 11.72
C PRO A 105 3.53 26.68 13.12
N ASP A 106 2.80 27.18 14.13
CA ASP A 106 2.91 26.75 15.54
C ASP A 106 1.89 25.69 15.96
N TRP A 107 1.36 24.92 15.00
CA TRP A 107 0.33 23.90 15.28
C TRP A 107 0.71 22.90 16.38
N GLN A 108 2.00 22.62 16.57
CA GLN A 108 2.47 21.68 17.59
C GLN A 108 2.17 22.18 19.01
N GLY A 109 2.15 23.50 19.22
CA GLY A 109 1.80 24.09 20.51
C GLY A 109 0.33 23.87 20.88
N ARG A 110 -0.53 23.49 19.94
CA ARG A 110 -1.96 23.23 20.19
C ARG A 110 -2.23 21.84 20.79
N PHE A 111 -1.19 21.04 20.97
CA PHE A 111 -1.25 19.69 21.49
C PHE A 111 -0.32 19.57 22.70
N GLY A 112 -0.77 18.90 23.76
CA GLY A 112 0.11 18.47 24.85
C GLY A 112 1.11 17.40 24.39
N SER A 113 0.71 16.53 23.44
CA SER A 113 1.64 15.61 22.77
C SER A 113 1.17 15.25 21.35
N PHE A 114 2.10 14.92 20.46
CA PHE A 114 1.77 14.44 19.11
C PHE A 114 2.78 13.36 18.67
N GLU A 115 2.30 12.13 18.45
CA GLU A 115 3.15 10.99 18.10
C GLU A 115 3.68 11.14 16.67
N ARG A 116 5.00 11.15 16.48
CA ARG A 116 5.60 11.29 15.13
C ARG A 116 5.40 10.08 14.25
N LYS A 117 5.23 8.90 14.86
CA LYS A 117 4.96 7.65 14.16
C LYS A 117 3.46 7.56 13.90
N ALA A 118 3.10 7.20 12.66
CA ALA A 118 1.70 6.94 12.34
C ALA A 118 1.20 5.72 13.13
N ALA A 119 0.03 5.84 13.73
CA ALA A 119 -0.66 4.74 14.39
C ALA A 119 -1.32 3.80 13.37
N ALA A 120 -1.80 4.34 12.26
CA ALA A 120 -2.42 3.59 11.17
C ALA A 120 -2.24 4.30 9.82
N ALA A 121 -2.20 3.50 8.74
CA ALA A 121 -2.40 3.99 7.39
C ALA A 121 -3.91 4.14 7.11
N ALA A 122 -4.30 5.17 6.36
CA ALA A 122 -5.67 5.40 5.91
C ALA A 122 -5.69 5.52 4.38
N SER A 123 -6.85 5.31 3.75
CA SER A 123 -7.00 5.27 2.28
C SER A 123 -6.40 6.48 1.53
N LEU A 124 -6.45 7.66 2.13
CA LEU A 124 -5.92 8.92 1.58
C LEU A 124 -4.91 9.61 2.50
N GLY A 125 -4.46 8.96 3.56
CA GLY A 125 -3.64 9.62 4.59
C GLY A 125 -3.12 8.67 5.65
N GLN A 126 -2.91 9.20 6.84
CA GLN A 126 -2.45 8.43 8.00
C GLN A 126 -2.98 9.04 9.29
N VAL A 127 -3.13 8.21 10.31
CA VAL A 127 -3.63 8.60 11.62
C VAL A 127 -2.46 8.69 12.60
N HIS A 128 -2.47 9.73 13.43
CA HIS A 128 -1.50 9.95 14.50
C HIS A 128 -2.23 10.03 15.83
N ARG A 129 -1.62 9.48 16.89
CA ARG A 129 -2.08 9.72 18.25
C ARG A 129 -1.56 11.06 18.73
N ALA A 130 -2.39 11.76 19.49
CA ALA A 130 -2.01 12.99 20.14
C ALA A 130 -2.74 13.14 21.48
N THR A 131 -2.37 14.17 22.21
CA THR A 131 -3.06 14.61 23.41
C THR A 131 -3.27 16.10 23.29
N LEU A 132 -4.46 16.59 23.57
CA LEU A 132 -4.75 18.02 23.67
C LEU A 132 -4.10 18.62 24.92
N GLU A 133 -4.07 19.95 25.00
CA GLU A 133 -3.48 20.66 26.15
C GLU A 133 -4.22 20.37 27.47
N ASP A 134 -5.51 20.04 27.39
CA ASP A 134 -6.33 19.64 28.55
C ASP A 134 -6.14 18.19 28.99
N GLY A 135 -5.25 17.44 28.33
CA GLY A 135 -4.99 16.02 28.61
C GLY A 135 -5.89 15.04 27.85
N THR A 136 -6.83 15.51 27.03
CA THR A 136 -7.72 14.64 26.25
C THR A 136 -6.95 13.90 25.15
N PRO A 137 -7.00 12.55 25.08
CA PRO A 137 -6.38 11.78 24.01
C PRO A 137 -7.20 11.87 22.70
N VAL A 138 -6.51 12.10 21.57
CA VAL A 138 -7.11 12.23 20.22
C VAL A 138 -6.31 11.51 19.14
#